data_AF-B7JA90-F1
#
_entry.id   AF-B7JA90-F1
#
_cell.length_a   1.000
_cell.length_b   1.000
_cell.length_c   1.000
_cell.angle_alpha   90.00
_cell.angle_beta   90.00
_cell.angle_gamma   90.00
#
_symmetry.space_group_name_H-M   'P 1'
#
loop_
_entity.id
_entity.type
_entity.pdbx_description
1 polymer ?
#
loop_
_entity_poly.entity_id
_entity_poly.type
_entity_poly.pdbx_seq_one_letter_code
_entity_poly.pdbx_strand_id
1 'polypeptide(L)'
;MSVLMEMLPIVEEQTNHWELIVDEKDALKTEIKRLNAQATQAKMDLHDLAEDLPVGWENILELANRTYAAYRDLTVARARLASFPGG
;
A
#
# COMPACT_ATOMS: atom_id res chain seq x y z
N MET A 1 48.92 15.33 31.03
CA MET A 1 47.78 16.09 30.49
C MET A 1 46.71 15.11 30.12
N SER A 2 45.52 15.32 30.68
CA SER A 2 44.36 14.46 30.57
C SER A 2 43.77 14.54 29.17
N VAL A 3 43.51 13.38 28.55
CA VAL A 3 42.50 13.28 27.50
C VAL A 3 41.58 12.15 27.91
N LEU A 4 40.66 12.49 28.83
CA LEU A 4 39.45 11.71 29.06
C LEU A 4 38.58 11.84 27.80
N MET A 5 38.81 10.95 26.84
CA MET A 5 37.87 10.69 25.75
C MET A 5 36.75 9.83 26.34
N GLU A 6 35.78 10.45 26.99
CA GLU A 6 34.57 9.77 27.41
C GLU A 6 33.83 9.31 26.15
N MET A 7 33.86 8.01 25.93
CA MET A 7 33.05 7.35 24.91
C MET A 7 31.59 7.61 25.24
N LEU A 8 30.93 8.41 24.40
CA LEU A 8 29.48 8.53 24.42
C LEU A 8 28.87 7.12 24.33
N PRO A 9 27.87 6.80 25.17
CA PRO A 9 27.23 5.50 25.12
C PRO A 9 26.47 5.40 23.78
N ILE A 10 26.90 4.47 22.93
CA ILE A 10 26.09 4.01 21.80
C ILE A 10 24.94 3.22 22.44
N VAL A 11 23.79 3.88 22.63
CA VAL A 11 22.53 3.19 22.88
C VAL A 11 22.09 2.62 21.54
N GLU A 12 22.60 1.44 21.19
CA GLU A 12 22.05 0.68 20.07
C GLU A 12 20.67 0.18 20.50
N GLU A 13 19.65 0.91 20.08
CA GLU A 13 18.25 0.50 20.18
C GLU A 13 18.06 -0.73 19.29
N GLN A 14 18.32 -1.93 19.81
CA GLN A 14 18.03 -3.20 19.13
C GLN A 14 16.52 -3.35 19.02
N THR A 15 15.95 -2.82 17.94
CA THR A 15 14.56 -3.11 17.58
C THR A 15 14.46 -4.60 17.25
N ASN A 16 13.58 -5.29 17.96
CA ASN A 16 13.37 -6.73 17.80
C ASN A 16 12.77 -7.01 16.42
N HIS A 17 13.45 -7.85 15.64
CA HIS A 17 13.08 -8.21 14.27
C HIS A 17 11.61 -8.67 14.13
N TRP A 18 11.07 -9.38 15.11
CA TRP A 18 9.67 -9.84 15.07
C TRP A 18 8.66 -8.69 15.19
N GLU A 19 8.97 -7.61 15.90
CA GLU A 19 8.10 -6.44 16.03
C GLU A 19 8.08 -5.64 14.73
N LEU A 20 9.25 -5.48 14.09
CA LEU A 20 9.36 -4.94 12.73
C LEU A 20 8.48 -5.69 11.71
N ILE A 21 8.50 -7.03 11.74
CA ILE A 21 7.68 -7.84 10.81
C ILE A 21 6.17 -7.68 11.11
N VAL A 22 5.78 -7.58 12.38
CA VAL A 22 4.37 -7.36 12.77
C VAL A 22 3.90 -5.98 12.33
N ASP A 23 4.71 -4.94 12.55
CA ASP A 23 4.41 -3.57 12.15
C ASP A 23 4.29 -3.44 10.63
N GLU A 24 5.20 -4.06 9.86
CA GLU A 24 5.11 -4.10 8.40
C GLU A 24 3.83 -4.82 7.92
N LYS A 25 3.44 -5.93 8.57
CA LYS A 25 2.22 -6.67 8.25
C LYS A 25 0.98 -5.81 8.50
N ASP A 26 0.93 -5.07 9.59
CA ASP A 26 -0.22 -4.23 9.94
C ASP A 26 -0.29 -2.94 9.09
N ALA A 27 0.85 -2.35 8.75
CA ALA A 27 0.95 -1.29 7.75
C ALA A 27 0.40 -1.77 6.39
N LEU A 28 0.77 -2.98 5.96
CA LEU A 28 0.29 -3.56 4.71
C LEU A 28 -1.21 -3.84 4.72
N LYS A 29 -1.79 -4.32 5.82
CA LYS A 29 -3.25 -4.47 5.96
C LYS A 29 -3.97 -3.14 5.82
N THR A 30 -3.43 -2.08 6.43
CA THR A 30 -3.98 -0.72 6.32
C THR A 30 -3.95 -0.23 4.88
N GLU A 31 -2.83 -0.45 4.19
CA GLU A 31 -2.67 -0.12 2.78
C GLU A 31 -3.65 -0.90 1.89
N ILE A 32 -3.86 -2.20 2.14
CA ILE A 32 -4.86 -3.01 1.41
C ILE A 32 -6.27 -2.45 1.57
N LYS A 33 -6.65 -1.99 2.76
CA LYS A 33 -7.96 -1.36 2.97
C LYS A 33 -8.11 -0.09 2.12
N ARG A 34 -7.08 0.75 2.09
CA ARG A 34 -7.03 1.96 1.27
C ARG A 34 -7.13 1.63 -0.23
N LEU A 35 -6.33 0.68 -0.70
CA LEU A 35 -6.34 0.22 -2.09
C LEU A 35 -7.68 -0.41 -2.49
N ASN A 36 -8.34 -1.11 -1.57
CA ASN A 36 -9.66 -1.69 -1.82
C ASN A 36 -10.74 -0.63 -2.01
N ALA A 37 -10.75 0.40 -1.16
CA ALA A 37 -11.63 1.56 -1.34
C ALA A 37 -11.37 2.26 -2.68
N GLN A 38 -10.09 2.47 -3.03
CA GLN A 38 -9.70 3.09 -4.30
C GLN A 38 -10.14 2.27 -5.53
N ALA A 39 -9.95 0.94 -5.49
CA ALA A 39 -10.39 0.05 -6.56
C ALA A 39 -11.91 0.02 -6.71
N THR A 40 -12.63 0.04 -5.59
CA THR A 40 -14.10 0.10 -5.59
C THR A 40 -14.61 1.41 -6.18
N GLN A 41 -14.02 2.55 -5.80
CA GLN A 41 -14.38 3.84 -6.39
C GLN A 41 -14.09 3.87 -7.89
N ALA A 42 -12.90 3.44 -8.32
CA ALA A 42 -12.54 3.43 -9.75
C ALA A 42 -13.50 2.55 -10.57
N LYS A 43 -13.92 1.40 -10.01
CA LYS A 43 -14.95 0.55 -10.61
C LYS A 43 -16.27 1.30 -10.77
N MET A 44 -16.73 2.01 -9.75
CA MET A 44 -17.98 2.78 -9.81
C MET A 44 -17.88 3.90 -10.83
N ASP A 45 -16.78 4.67 -10.82
CA ASP A 45 -16.55 5.73 -11.80
C ASP A 45 -16.60 5.18 -13.25
N LEU A 46 -15.95 4.03 -13.51
CA LEU A 46 -15.96 3.40 -14.84
C LEU A 46 -17.32 2.82 -15.23
N HIS A 47 -18.06 2.27 -14.27
CA HIS A 47 -19.42 1.78 -14.47
C HIS A 47 -20.34 2.92 -14.88
N ASP A 48 -20.31 4.03 -14.13
CA ASP A 48 -21.16 5.19 -14.38
C ASP A 48 -20.84 5.83 -15.74
N LEU A 49 -19.56 5.91 -16.12
CA LEU A 49 -19.17 6.31 -17.47
C LEU A 49 -19.77 5.40 -18.54
N ALA A 50 -19.71 4.08 -18.35
CA ALA A 50 -20.18 3.12 -19.33
C ALA A 50 -21.71 3.18 -19.53
N GLU A 51 -22.46 3.50 -18.48
CA GLU A 51 -23.91 3.71 -18.54
C GLU A 51 -24.30 5.02 -19.27
N ASP A 52 -23.45 6.05 -19.20
CA ASP A 52 -23.73 7.40 -19.74
C ASP A 52 -23.29 7.59 -21.21
N LEU A 53 -22.65 6.60 -21.83
CA LEU A 53 -22.19 6.70 -23.21
C LEU A 53 -23.35 7.02 -24.19
N PRO A 54 -23.14 7.95 -25.16
CA PRO A 54 -21.84 8.47 -25.62
C PRO A 54 -21.31 9.68 -24.83
N VAL A 55 -21.98 10.13 -23.76
CA VAL A 55 -21.50 11.25 -22.96
C VAL A 55 -20.18 10.86 -22.26
N GLY A 56 -19.18 11.72 -22.33
CA GLY A 56 -17.88 11.50 -21.67
C GLY A 56 -16.99 10.43 -22.29
N TRP A 57 -17.27 9.97 -23.52
CA TRP A 57 -16.52 8.89 -24.20
C TRP A 57 -15.00 9.13 -24.27
N GLU A 58 -14.55 10.39 -24.24
CA GLU A 58 -13.14 10.76 -24.24
C GLU A 58 -12.40 10.20 -23.02
N ASN A 59 -13.11 9.96 -21.92
CA ASN A 59 -12.55 9.49 -20.66
C ASN A 59 -12.43 7.96 -20.57
N ILE A 60 -12.89 7.20 -21.59
CA ILE A 60 -12.90 5.73 -21.56
C ILE A 60 -11.52 5.16 -21.23
N LEU A 61 -10.48 5.61 -21.93
CA LEU A 61 -9.13 5.09 -21.71
C LEU A 61 -8.59 5.47 -20.33
N GLU A 62 -8.90 6.68 -19.86
CA GLU A 62 -8.43 7.15 -18.56
C GLU A 62 -9.04 6.33 -17.42
N LEU A 63 -10.38 6.21 -17.38
CA LEU A 63 -11.06 5.47 -16.31
C LEU A 63 -10.76 3.97 -16.37
N ALA A 64 -10.65 3.38 -17.56
CA ALA A 64 -10.25 2.00 -17.72
C ALA A 64 -8.84 1.75 -17.16
N ASN A 65 -7.86 2.60 -17.53
CA ASN A 65 -6.49 2.48 -17.05
C ASN A 65 -6.39 2.69 -15.53
N ARG A 66 -7.12 3.67 -14.99
CA ARG A 66 -7.17 3.92 -13.53
C ARG A 66 -7.76 2.73 -12.78
N THR A 67 -8.82 2.14 -13.31
CA THR A 67 -9.46 0.95 -12.72
C THR A 67 -8.51 -0.24 -12.75
N TYR A 68 -7.88 -0.50 -13.89
CA TYR A 68 -6.89 -1.56 -14.04
C TYR A 68 -5.73 -1.40 -13.04
N ALA A 69 -5.13 -0.21 -12.96
CA ALA A 69 -4.03 0.07 -12.04
C ALA A 69 -4.43 -0.15 -10.58
N ALA A 70 -5.61 0.33 -10.17
CA ALA A 70 -6.10 0.15 -8.80
C ALA A 70 -6.28 -1.32 -8.43
N TYR A 71 -6.84 -2.14 -9.32
CA TYR A 71 -7.00 -3.57 -9.07
C TYR A 71 -5.68 -4.34 -9.13
N ARG A 72 -4.76 -3.97 -10.03
CA ARG A 72 -3.40 -4.53 -10.08
C ARG A 72 -2.68 -4.29 -8.75
N ASP A 73 -2.67 -3.05 -8.26
CA ASP A 73 -1.96 -2.67 -7.04
C ASP A 73 -2.56 -3.34 -5.81
N LEU A 74 -3.90 -3.40 -5.73
CA LEU A 74 -4.60 -4.16 -4.70
C LEU A 74 -4.22 -5.66 -4.72
N THR A 75 -4.11 -6.26 -5.90
CA THR A 75 -3.76 -7.67 -6.07
C THR A 75 -2.32 -7.93 -5.61
N VAL A 76 -1.38 -7.08 -6.01
CA VAL A 76 0.02 -7.15 -5.57
C VAL A 76 0.13 -7.02 -4.06
N ALA A 77 -0.57 -6.06 -3.44
CA ALA A 77 -0.55 -5.87 -2.00
C ALA A 77 -1.10 -7.10 -1.25
N ARG A 78 -2.20 -7.68 -1.73
CA ARG A 78 -2.77 -8.93 -1.17
C ARG A 78 -1.82 -10.12 -1.30
N ALA A 79 -1.15 -10.26 -2.45
CA ALA A 79 -0.13 -11.30 -2.64
C ALA A 79 1.05 -11.11 -1.68
N ARG A 80 1.50 -9.86 -1.48
CA ARG A 80 2.53 -9.54 -0.49
C ARG A 80 2.08 -9.93 0.93
N LEU A 81 0.85 -9.61 1.32
CA LEU A 81 0.32 -9.98 2.65
C LEU A 81 0.29 -11.50 2.84
N ALA A 82 -0.14 -12.24 1.81
CA ALA A 82 -0.17 -13.71 1.85
C ALA A 82 1.22 -14.35 1.92
N SER A 83 2.28 -13.63 1.54
CA SER A 83 3.67 -14.10 1.65
C SER A 83 4.30 -13.90 3.04
N PHE A 84 3.63 -13.17 3.96
CA PHE A 84 4.14 -13.01 5.32
C PHE A 84 4.12 -14.35 6.08
N PRO A 85 5.13 -14.63 6.91
CA PRO A 85 5.14 -15.82 7.76
C PRO A 85 3.90 -15.87 8.67
N GLY A 86 3.25 -17.03 8.75
CA GLY A 86 2.12 -17.29 9.65
C GLY A 86 0.72 -17.16 9.07
N GLY A 87 0.56 -16.85 7.78
CA GLY A 87 -0.76 -16.75 7.11
C GLY A 87 -1.54 -15.47 7.44
#